data_AF-A0A4R0X2L3-F1
#
_entry.id   AF-A0A4R0X2L3-F1
#
_cell.length_a   1.000
_cell.length_b   1.000
_cell.length_c   1.000
_cell.angle_alpha   90.00
_cell.angle_beta   90.00
_cell.angle_gamma   90.00
#
_symmetry.space_group_name_H-M   'P 1'
#
loop_
_entity.id
_entity.type
_entity.pdbx_description
1 polymer ?
#
loop_
_entity_poly.entity_id
_entity_poly.type
_entity_poly.pdbx_seq_one_letter_code
_entity_poly.pdbx_strand_id
1 'polypeptide(L)'
;QARLPSAVHAAPLSHERLQRLLHVCHPHTCDNPWKKPHRLRNFLIVLMMATLGVRRGELLKLRVSDCHLSRAIPEIRVERSPDDPADPRINEPQVKTESRHLPCDASLARYLNEYICRTRRQIPGSSRSPFLFLSRSGRPMSLMRVNGVLDQIAVAHPEFDDLQPGIACVAPAPPTSGQQGCATAFRKSASSRT
;
A
#
# COMPACT_ATOMS: atom_id res chain seq x y z
N GLN A 1 -6.84 42.95 -4.87
CA GLN A 1 -6.92 41.88 -3.85
C GLN A 1 -6.02 40.74 -4.30
N ALA A 2 -4.93 40.48 -3.58
CA ALA A 2 -3.95 39.46 -3.94
C ALA A 2 -4.54 38.07 -3.66
N ARG A 3 -4.57 37.20 -4.68
CA ARG A 3 -4.88 35.79 -4.55
C ARG A 3 -3.75 35.14 -3.75
N LEU A 4 -4.01 34.78 -2.49
CA LEU A 4 -3.10 33.93 -1.71
C LEU A 4 -2.83 32.65 -2.52
N PRO A 5 -1.57 32.22 -2.71
CA PRO A 5 -1.27 30.99 -3.43
C PRO A 5 -1.73 29.79 -2.59
N SER A 6 -2.94 29.33 -2.86
CA SER A 6 -3.46 28.06 -2.32
C SER A 6 -2.92 26.92 -3.19
N ALA A 7 -1.68 26.53 -2.92
CA ALA A 7 -1.09 25.29 -3.41
C ALA A 7 0.15 24.97 -2.56
N VAL A 8 -0.06 24.66 -1.28
CA VAL A 8 0.93 23.84 -0.57
C VAL A 8 0.83 22.46 -1.19
N HIS A 9 1.59 22.23 -2.27
CA HIS A 9 1.84 20.88 -2.76
C HIS A 9 2.33 20.07 -1.55
N ALA A 10 1.58 19.04 -1.18
CA ALA A 10 1.87 18.21 -0.02
C ALA A 10 3.35 17.79 -0.08
N ALA A 11 4.13 18.21 0.92
CA ALA A 11 5.50 17.78 1.02
C ALA A 11 5.48 16.25 1.20
N PRO A 12 6.25 15.50 0.40
CA PRO A 12 6.32 14.06 0.56
C PRO A 12 6.83 13.70 1.97
N LEU A 13 6.26 12.65 2.57
CA LEU A 13 6.59 12.27 3.95
C LEU A 13 8.07 11.91 4.07
N SER A 14 8.73 12.42 5.12
CA SER A 14 10.09 12.00 5.46
C SER A 14 10.11 10.51 5.81
N HIS A 15 11.27 9.87 5.65
CA HIS A 15 11.43 8.44 5.92
C HIS A 15 11.04 8.08 7.37
N GLU A 16 11.50 8.85 8.35
CA GLU A 16 11.19 8.65 9.76
C GLU A 16 9.69 8.78 10.04
N ARG A 17 9.04 9.78 9.43
CA ARG A 17 7.60 10.02 9.59
C ARG A 17 6.77 8.91 8.95
N LEU A 18 7.21 8.38 7.81
CA LEU A 18 6.62 7.19 7.20
C LEU A 18 6.76 5.96 8.12
N GLN A 19 7.97 5.71 8.65
CA GLN A 19 8.19 4.58 9.55
C GLN A 19 7.31 4.67 10.80
N ARG A 20 7.19 5.88 11.38
CA ARG A 20 6.29 6.12 12.51
C ARG A 20 4.83 5.88 12.13
N LEU A 21 4.38 6.35 10.97
CA LEU A 21 3.03 6.13 10.45
C LEU A 21 2.71 4.64 10.32
N LEU A 22 3.61 3.88 9.70
CA LEU A 22 3.45 2.43 9.53
C LEU A 22 3.47 1.69 10.86
N HIS A 23 4.26 2.16 11.84
CA HIS A 23 4.30 1.60 13.18
C HIS A 23 2.98 1.80 13.94
N VAL A 24 2.44 3.02 14.01
CA VAL A 24 1.17 3.27 14.71
C VAL A 24 -0.01 2.57 14.03
N CYS A 25 0.05 2.40 12.71
CA CYS A 25 -0.96 1.67 11.96
C CYS A 25 -0.81 0.14 12.06
N HIS A 26 0.29 -0.38 12.60
CA HIS A 26 0.59 -1.81 12.58
C HIS A 26 -0.47 -2.62 13.34
N PRO A 27 -0.87 -3.83 12.87
CA PRO A 27 -2.02 -4.54 13.45
C PRO A 27 -1.86 -4.93 14.93
N HIS A 28 -0.62 -5.13 15.35
CA HIS A 28 -0.27 -5.67 16.67
C HIS A 28 0.09 -4.61 17.72
N THR A 29 0.14 -3.32 17.35
CA THR A 29 0.48 -2.25 18.30
C THR A 29 -0.72 -1.85 19.15
N CYS A 30 -0.45 -1.39 20.37
CA CYS A 30 -1.46 -0.80 21.27
C CYS A 30 -1.94 0.56 20.75
N ASP A 31 -1.04 1.32 20.14
CA ASP A 31 -1.24 2.67 19.60
C ASP A 31 -2.16 2.73 18.37
N ASN A 32 -2.60 1.56 17.88
CA ASN A 32 -3.42 1.48 16.69
C ASN A 32 -4.82 2.09 16.91
N PRO A 33 -5.22 3.09 16.10
CA PRO A 33 -6.47 3.84 16.31
C PRO A 33 -7.74 3.02 16.01
N TRP A 34 -7.60 1.83 15.41
CA TRP A 34 -8.73 1.02 14.99
C TRP A 34 -8.97 -0.19 15.91
N LYS A 35 -10.24 -0.59 16.00
CA LYS A 35 -10.64 -1.84 16.65
C LYS A 35 -10.03 -3.05 15.93
N LYS A 36 -9.69 -4.10 16.69
CA LYS A 36 -9.00 -5.33 16.19
C LYS A 36 -9.50 -5.84 14.83
N PRO A 37 -10.83 -5.96 14.56
CA PRO A 37 -11.32 -6.48 13.27
C PRO A 37 -11.00 -5.61 12.04
N HIS A 38 -10.56 -4.38 12.23
CA HIS A 38 -10.31 -3.42 11.16
C HIS A 38 -8.83 -3.08 10.99
N ARG A 39 -7.99 -3.47 11.95
CA ARG A 39 -6.57 -3.08 11.99
C ARG A 39 -5.81 -3.55 10.75
N LEU A 40 -5.86 -4.86 10.43
CA LEU A 40 -5.13 -5.39 9.28
C LEU A 40 -5.57 -4.78 7.95
N ARG A 41 -6.89 -4.64 7.74
CA ARG A 41 -7.44 -4.03 6.53
C ARG A 41 -6.98 -2.57 6.38
N ASN A 42 -7.08 -1.78 7.45
CA ASN A 42 -6.73 -0.38 7.42
C ASN A 42 -5.21 -0.16 7.33
N PHE A 43 -4.43 -1.01 7.99
CA PHE A 43 -2.98 -1.05 7.84
C PHE A 43 -2.57 -1.29 6.38
N LEU A 44 -3.18 -2.27 5.71
CA LEU A 44 -2.91 -2.55 4.29
C LEU A 44 -3.28 -1.39 3.37
N ILE A 45 -4.38 -0.68 3.65
CA ILE A 45 -4.75 0.53 2.92
C ILE A 45 -3.63 1.58 3.01
N VAL A 46 -3.17 1.88 4.23
CA VAL A 46 -2.10 2.87 4.46
C VAL A 46 -0.78 2.40 3.86
N LEU A 47 -0.39 1.14 4.09
CA LEU A 47 0.85 0.56 3.60
C LEU A 47 0.91 0.62 2.07
N MET A 48 -0.13 0.16 1.36
CA MET A 48 -0.15 0.17 -0.11
C MET A 48 -0.15 1.60 -0.68
N MET A 49 -0.87 2.53 -0.06
CA MET A 49 -0.84 3.92 -0.49
C MET A 49 0.56 4.52 -0.31
N ALA A 50 1.22 4.24 0.82
CA ALA A 50 2.50 4.84 1.16
C ALA A 50 3.71 4.21 0.43
N THR A 51 3.70 2.89 0.19
CA THR A 51 4.85 2.19 -0.42
C THR A 51 4.72 2.02 -1.93
N LEU A 52 3.51 1.76 -2.43
CA LEU A 52 3.28 1.52 -3.87
C LEU A 52 2.78 2.77 -4.60
N GLY A 53 2.50 3.86 -3.87
CA GLY A 53 1.96 5.09 -4.44
C GLY A 53 0.59 4.91 -5.10
N VAL A 54 -0.16 3.89 -4.70
CA VAL A 54 -1.48 3.59 -5.25
C VAL A 54 -2.45 4.67 -4.79
N ARG A 55 -3.12 5.33 -5.73
CA ARG A 55 -4.10 6.36 -5.40
C ARG A 55 -5.36 5.71 -4.84
N ARG A 56 -6.11 6.44 -4.01
CA ARG A 56 -7.36 5.96 -3.39
C ARG A 56 -8.34 5.31 -4.37
N GLY A 57 -8.49 5.90 -5.56
CA GLY A 57 -9.39 5.38 -6.59
C GLY A 57 -8.92 4.03 -7.14
N GLU A 58 -7.62 3.90 -7.42
CA GLU A 58 -7.00 2.64 -7.86
C GLU A 58 -7.11 1.57 -6.77
N LEU A 59 -6.76 1.93 -5.54
CA LEU A 59 -6.80 1.04 -4.38
C LEU A 59 -8.19 0.39 -4.21
N LEU A 60 -9.23 1.18 -4.43
CA LEU A 60 -10.62 0.78 -4.30
C LEU A 60 -11.18 0.01 -5.50
N LYS A 61 -10.46 -0.02 -6.63
CA LYS A 61 -10.78 -0.85 -7.80
C LYS A 61 -9.99 -2.15 -7.85
N LEU A 62 -8.91 -2.29 -7.09
CA LEU A 62 -8.17 -3.54 -6.98
C LEU A 62 -9.08 -4.71 -6.63
N ARG A 63 -8.91 -5.82 -7.34
CA ARG A 63 -9.57 -7.10 -7.12
C ARG A 63 -8.61 -8.08 -6.47
N VAL A 64 -9.16 -9.15 -5.90
CA VAL A 64 -8.36 -10.25 -5.35
C VAL A 64 -7.54 -10.93 -6.47
N SER A 65 -8.09 -11.00 -7.68
CA SER A 65 -7.41 -11.55 -8.87
C SER A 65 -6.12 -10.80 -9.23
N ASP A 66 -6.03 -9.52 -8.87
CA ASP A 66 -4.93 -8.65 -9.28
C ASP A 66 -3.72 -8.80 -8.36
N CYS A 67 -3.88 -9.55 -7.26
CA CYS A 67 -2.85 -9.79 -6.25
C CYS A 67 -2.08 -11.08 -6.59
N HIS A 68 -0.93 -10.97 -7.27
CA HIS A 68 -0.08 -12.11 -7.59
C HIS A 68 0.99 -12.32 -6.52
N LEU A 69 0.58 -12.87 -5.39
CA LEU A 69 1.39 -12.91 -4.17
C LEU A 69 2.35 -14.11 -4.08
N SER A 70 2.13 -15.16 -4.89
CA SER A 70 2.91 -16.41 -4.87
C SER A 70 4.08 -16.44 -5.86
N ARG A 71 4.32 -15.35 -6.60
CA ARG A 71 5.43 -15.24 -7.55
C ARG A 71 6.76 -15.05 -6.81
N ALA A 72 7.87 -15.35 -7.48
CA ALA A 72 9.22 -15.07 -6.96
C ALA A 72 9.41 -13.57 -6.63
N ILE A 73 8.85 -12.70 -7.46
CA ILE A 73 8.65 -11.28 -7.17
C ILE A 73 7.14 -11.06 -7.10
N PRO A 74 6.57 -10.91 -5.90
CA PRO A 74 5.15 -10.58 -5.74
C PRO A 74 4.80 -9.27 -6.46
N GLU A 75 3.64 -9.23 -7.09
CA GLU A 75 3.17 -8.02 -7.79
C GLU A 75 1.68 -7.80 -7.59
N ILE A 76 1.28 -6.53 -7.66
CA ILE A 76 -0.12 -6.10 -7.75
C ILE A 76 -0.32 -5.44 -9.10
N ARG A 77 -1.35 -5.88 -9.83
CA ARG A 77 -1.71 -5.29 -11.12
C ARG A 77 -2.77 -4.22 -10.91
N VAL A 78 -2.48 -3.01 -11.36
CA VAL A 78 -3.47 -1.94 -11.40
C VAL A 78 -3.96 -1.86 -12.84
N GLU A 79 -5.22 -2.22 -13.06
CA GLU A 79 -5.84 -2.15 -14.37
C GLU A 79 -6.86 -1.02 -14.44
N ARG A 80 -6.88 -0.32 -15.57
CA ARG A 80 -7.88 0.70 -15.85
C ARG A 80 -9.16 0.03 -16.36
N SER A 81 -10.18 -0.01 -15.51
CA SER A 81 -11.53 -0.47 -15.87
C SER A 81 -12.54 0.66 -15.62
N PRO A 82 -12.82 1.53 -16.61
CA PRO A 82 -13.91 2.49 -16.50
C PRO A 82 -15.27 1.78 -16.59
N ASP A 83 -16.27 2.29 -15.88
CA ASP A 83 -17.67 1.82 -15.95
C ASP A 83 -17.84 0.32 -15.68
N ASP A 84 -17.18 -0.18 -14.63
CA ASP A 84 -17.19 -1.61 -14.29
C ASP A 84 -18.60 -2.05 -13.85
N PRO A 85 -19.30 -2.92 -14.61
CA PRO A 85 -20.66 -3.35 -14.25
C PRO A 85 -20.68 -4.19 -12.96
N ALA A 86 -19.53 -4.72 -12.52
CA ALA A 86 -19.41 -5.43 -11.26
C ALA A 86 -19.27 -4.48 -10.06
N ASP A 87 -19.11 -3.17 -10.26
CA ASP A 87 -19.04 -2.17 -9.20
C ASP A 87 -20.44 -1.62 -8.85
N PRO A 88 -21.01 -1.98 -7.69
CA PRO A 88 -22.33 -1.50 -7.28
C PRO A 88 -22.32 -0.08 -6.70
N ARG A 89 -21.16 0.61 -6.67
CA ARG A 89 -21.04 1.95 -6.08
C ARG A 89 -21.60 2.99 -7.03
N ILE A 90 -22.57 3.79 -6.55
CA ILE A 90 -23.13 4.94 -7.28
C ILE A 90 -22.02 5.93 -7.70
N ASN A 91 -21.07 6.18 -6.80
CA ASN A 91 -19.90 7.01 -7.08
C ASN A 91 -18.68 6.12 -7.32
N GLU A 92 -18.56 5.60 -8.54
CA GLU A 92 -17.46 4.74 -8.95
C GLU A 92 -16.11 5.50 -8.85
N PRO A 93 -15.07 4.93 -8.21
CA PRO A 93 -13.75 5.56 -8.19
C PRO A 93 -13.11 5.57 -9.57
N GLN A 94 -12.82 6.75 -10.11
CA GLN A 94 -12.20 6.85 -11.43
C GLN A 94 -10.68 6.57 -11.35
N VAL A 95 -10.22 5.61 -12.16
CA VAL A 95 -8.79 5.31 -12.33
C VAL A 95 -8.27 6.18 -13.46
N LYS A 96 -7.55 7.24 -13.07
CA LYS A 96 -6.94 8.19 -14.01
C LYS A 96 -5.63 7.68 -14.61
N THR A 97 -4.95 6.75 -13.94
CA THR A 97 -3.61 6.29 -14.33
C THR A 97 -3.68 5.11 -15.29
N GLU A 98 -2.69 5.01 -16.18
CA GLU A 98 -2.50 3.86 -17.05
C GLU A 98 -2.26 2.57 -16.26
N SER A 99 -2.64 1.44 -16.86
CA SER A 99 -2.46 0.12 -16.27
C SER A 99 -0.98 -0.15 -16.03
N ARG A 100 -0.62 -0.63 -14.84
CA ARG A 100 0.77 -0.91 -14.47
C ARG A 100 0.90 -2.09 -13.51
N HIS A 101 2.09 -2.69 -13.53
CA HIS A 101 2.50 -3.74 -12.59
C HIS A 101 3.28 -3.09 -11.45
N LEU A 102 2.89 -3.37 -10.21
CA LEU A 102 3.52 -2.85 -9.01
C LEU A 102 4.18 -4.01 -8.26
N PRO A 103 5.50 -4.22 -8.43
CA PRO A 103 6.24 -5.14 -7.58
C PRO A 103 6.06 -4.75 -6.12
N CYS A 104 5.84 -5.74 -5.26
CA CYS A 104 5.75 -5.53 -3.82
C CYS A 104 6.73 -6.43 -3.07
N ASP A 105 7.08 -6.00 -1.87
CA ASP A 105 7.95 -6.74 -0.97
C ASP A 105 7.24 -7.97 -0.40
N ALA A 106 8.04 -8.97 -0.02
CA ALA A 106 7.52 -10.22 0.54
C ALA A 106 6.69 -10.00 1.83
N SER A 107 7.00 -8.95 2.61
CA SER A 107 6.24 -8.63 3.83
C SER A 107 4.84 -8.11 3.49
N LEU A 108 4.71 -7.17 2.56
CA LEU A 108 3.40 -6.73 2.05
C LEU A 108 2.62 -7.90 1.45
N ALA A 109 3.27 -8.77 0.67
CA ALA A 109 2.62 -9.95 0.10
C ALA A 109 2.08 -10.89 1.19
N ARG A 110 2.84 -11.12 2.27
CA ARG A 110 2.39 -11.91 3.42
C ARG A 110 1.18 -11.29 4.10
N TYR A 111 1.18 -9.98 4.37
CA TYR A 111 0.04 -9.29 4.98
C TYR A 111 -1.21 -9.33 4.09
N LEU A 112 -1.05 -9.13 2.78
CA LEU A 112 -2.15 -9.26 1.83
C LEU A 112 -2.73 -10.66 1.81
N ASN A 113 -1.86 -11.69 1.79
CA ASN A 113 -2.31 -13.07 1.82
C ASN A 113 -3.05 -13.41 3.12
N GLU A 114 -2.53 -12.95 4.26
CA GLU A 114 -3.20 -13.09 5.56
C GLU A 114 -4.58 -12.42 5.56
N TYR A 115 -4.65 -11.20 5.04
CA TYR A 115 -5.92 -10.48 4.90
C TYR A 115 -6.89 -11.22 4.00
N ILE A 116 -6.49 -11.60 2.79
CA ILE A 116 -7.37 -12.26 1.81
C ILE A 116 -7.89 -13.60 2.35
N CYS A 117 -7.00 -14.43 2.90
CA CYS A 117 -7.32 -15.80 3.29
C CYS A 117 -8.03 -15.91 4.65
N ARG A 118 -7.77 -14.98 5.58
CA ARG A 118 -8.31 -15.04 6.96
C ARG A 118 -9.34 -13.94 7.21
N THR A 119 -8.91 -12.68 7.20
CA THR A 119 -9.73 -11.54 7.65
C THR A 119 -10.85 -11.19 6.68
N ARG A 120 -10.55 -11.12 5.37
CA ARG A 120 -11.52 -10.79 4.31
C ARG A 120 -12.57 -11.89 4.18
N ARG A 121 -12.16 -13.16 4.28
CA ARG A 121 -13.05 -14.33 4.19
C ARG A 121 -14.09 -14.40 5.31
N GLN A 122 -13.83 -13.77 6.45
CA GLN A 122 -14.79 -13.66 7.56
C GLN A 122 -15.89 -12.61 7.32
N ILE A 123 -15.75 -11.74 6.32
CA ILE A 123 -16.74 -10.71 6.03
C ILE A 123 -17.94 -11.35 5.31
N PRO A 124 -19.18 -11.17 5.80
CA PRO A 124 -20.36 -11.70 5.14
C PRO A 124 -20.44 -11.26 3.67
N GLY A 125 -20.64 -12.22 2.75
CA GLY A 125 -20.73 -11.95 1.32
C GLY A 125 -19.40 -11.68 0.60
N SER A 126 -18.25 -11.84 1.26
CA SER A 126 -16.93 -11.56 0.66
C SER A 126 -16.61 -12.39 -0.58
N SER A 127 -17.20 -13.58 -0.72
CA SER A 127 -17.03 -14.46 -1.87
C SER A 127 -17.75 -13.97 -3.12
N ARG A 128 -18.77 -13.11 -2.97
CA ARG A 128 -19.56 -12.56 -4.08
C ARG A 128 -18.99 -11.25 -4.61
N SER A 129 -18.03 -10.65 -3.89
CA SER A 129 -17.37 -9.41 -4.29
C SER A 129 -15.98 -9.72 -4.84
N PRO A 130 -15.61 -9.25 -6.04
CA PRO A 130 -14.26 -9.43 -6.57
C PRO A 130 -13.24 -8.46 -5.92
N PHE A 131 -13.71 -7.35 -5.35
CA PHE A 131 -12.86 -6.27 -4.85
C PHE A 131 -12.03 -6.66 -3.63
N LEU A 132 -10.78 -6.20 -3.58
CA LEU A 132 -9.83 -6.49 -2.52
C LEU A 132 -10.34 -5.97 -1.17
N PHE A 133 -10.65 -4.67 -1.08
CA PHE A 133 -11.06 -4.03 0.17
C PHE A 133 -12.57 -3.92 0.31
N LEU A 134 -13.09 -4.56 1.37
CA LEU A 134 -14.53 -4.59 1.67
C LEU A 134 -14.87 -3.80 2.94
N SER A 135 -16.10 -3.28 2.95
CA SER A 135 -16.79 -2.82 4.14
C SER A 135 -17.22 -4.00 5.02
N ARG A 136 -17.74 -3.70 6.23
CA ARG A 136 -18.24 -4.74 7.16
C ARG A 136 -19.41 -5.55 6.59
N SER A 137 -20.14 -5.00 5.61
CA SER A 137 -21.30 -5.65 5.00
C SER A 137 -20.95 -6.41 3.71
N GLY A 138 -19.66 -6.66 3.43
CA GLY A 138 -19.21 -7.34 2.22
C GLY A 138 -19.25 -6.49 0.95
N ARG A 139 -19.76 -5.25 1.03
CA ARG A 139 -19.78 -4.32 -0.11
C ARG A 139 -18.41 -3.69 -0.33
N PRO A 140 -18.05 -3.35 -1.58
CA PRO A 140 -16.82 -2.62 -1.89
C PRO A 140 -16.73 -1.34 -1.05
N MET A 141 -15.52 -1.04 -0.59
CA MET A 141 -15.32 0.14 0.26
C MET A 141 -15.50 1.44 -0.55
N SER A 142 -16.06 2.47 0.09
CA SER A 142 -16.23 3.79 -0.54
C SER A 142 -15.00 4.68 -0.33
N LEU A 143 -14.82 5.69 -1.20
CA LEU A 143 -13.79 6.72 -1.05
C LEU A 143 -13.89 7.43 0.31
N MET A 144 -15.11 7.75 0.75
CA MET A 144 -15.36 8.35 2.05
C MET A 144 -14.78 7.51 3.20
N ARG A 145 -14.88 6.18 3.11
CA ARG A 145 -14.36 5.31 4.16
C ARG A 145 -12.84 5.30 4.21
N VAL A 146 -12.17 5.42 3.06
CA VAL A 146 -10.71 5.55 2.98
C VAL A 146 -10.25 6.88 3.56
N ASN A 147 -10.94 7.98 3.25
CA ASN A 147 -10.65 9.29 3.88
C ASN A 147 -10.80 9.18 5.40
N GLY A 148 -11.90 8.60 5.88
CA GLY A 148 -12.11 8.39 7.32
C GLY A 148 -11.11 7.44 7.97
N VAL A 149 -10.36 6.62 7.23
CA VAL A 149 -9.23 5.85 7.80
C VAL A 149 -8.08 6.81 8.12
N LEU A 150 -7.79 7.77 7.24
CA LEU A 150 -6.74 8.76 7.43
C LEU A 150 -7.11 9.77 8.52
N ASP A 151 -8.36 10.24 8.53
CA ASP A 151 -8.87 11.14 9.57
C ASP A 151 -8.77 10.50 10.96
N GLN A 152 -9.02 9.18 11.06
CA GLN A 152 -8.87 8.42 12.31
C GLN A 152 -7.43 8.35 12.81
N ILE A 153 -6.44 8.39 11.91
CA ILE A 153 -5.02 8.45 12.28
C ILE A 153 -4.73 9.84 12.83
N ALA A 154 -5.10 10.90 12.10
CA ALA A 154 -4.90 12.29 12.51
C ALA A 154 -5.51 12.60 13.88
N VAL A 155 -6.71 12.08 14.17
CA VAL A 155 -7.36 12.27 15.48
C VAL A 155 -6.62 11.56 16.62
N ALA A 156 -6.10 10.36 16.38
CA ALA A 156 -5.42 9.58 17.41
C ALA A 156 -3.95 9.99 17.61
N HIS A 157 -3.33 10.49 16.55
CA HIS A 157 -1.91 10.84 16.47
C HIS A 157 -1.81 12.21 15.79
N PRO A 158 -1.90 13.31 16.57
CA PRO A 158 -1.92 14.68 16.03
C PRO A 158 -0.69 15.04 15.21
N GLU A 159 0.42 14.29 15.34
CA GLU A 159 1.59 14.44 14.47
C GLU A 159 1.34 14.10 13.00
N PHE A 160 0.12 13.66 12.65
CA PHE A 160 -0.34 13.28 11.31
C PHE A 160 -1.58 14.07 10.86
N ASP A 161 -1.87 15.22 11.45
CA ASP A 161 -3.03 16.06 11.11
C ASP A 161 -3.04 16.59 9.67
N ASP A 162 -1.87 16.78 9.10
CA ASP A 162 -1.62 17.20 7.71
C ASP A 162 -1.61 16.05 6.70
N LEU A 163 -1.93 14.80 7.11
CA LEU A 163 -1.94 13.64 6.22
C LEU A 163 -2.94 13.85 5.09
N GLN A 164 -2.43 14.30 3.95
CA GLN A 164 -3.24 14.40 2.75
C GLN A 164 -3.52 13.01 2.20
N PRO A 165 -4.68 12.82 1.58
CA PRO A 165 -5.10 11.50 1.16
C PRO A 165 -4.33 10.98 -0.07
N GLY A 166 -3.40 11.77 -0.63
CA GLY A 166 -2.33 11.31 -1.50
C GLY A 166 -1.03 11.18 -0.72
N ILE A 167 -0.88 10.10 0.05
CA ILE A 167 0.37 9.80 0.76
C ILE A 167 1.39 9.40 -0.31
N ALA A 168 2.29 10.31 -0.66
CA ALA A 168 3.44 10.02 -1.50
C ALA A 168 4.70 10.16 -0.67
N CYS A 169 5.53 9.11 -0.65
CA CYS A 169 6.88 9.21 -0.12
C CYS A 169 7.85 9.75 -1.17
N VAL A 170 8.93 10.38 -0.70
CA VAL A 170 10.16 10.44 -1.48
C VAL A 170 10.67 9.01 -1.56
N ALA A 171 10.76 8.43 -2.75
CA ALA A 171 11.40 7.12 -2.91
C ALA A 171 12.79 7.19 -2.25
N PRO A 172 13.18 6.21 -1.41
CA PRO A 172 14.55 6.18 -0.92
C PRO A 172 15.46 6.17 -2.15
N ALA A 173 16.44 7.09 -2.19
CA ALA A 173 17.45 7.08 -3.23
C ALA A 173 18.03 5.67 -3.31
N PRO A 174 18.25 5.11 -4.52
CA PRO A 174 18.91 3.81 -4.63
C PRO A 174 20.22 3.88 -3.85
N PRO A 175 20.61 2.81 -3.14
CA PRO A 175 21.87 2.80 -2.42
C PRO A 175 22.96 3.13 -3.44
N THR A 176 23.61 4.29 -3.26
CA THR A 176 24.74 4.70 -4.08
C THR A 176 25.75 3.59 -3.96
N SER A 177 25.95 2.83 -5.04
CA SER A 177 26.98 1.81 -5.17
C SER A 177 28.34 2.51 -5.14
N GLY A 178 28.78 2.84 -3.94
CA GLY A 178 30.07 3.41 -3.63
C GLY A 178 31.00 2.34 -3.09
N GLN A 179 32.13 2.20 -3.77
CA GLN A 179 33.36 1.47 -3.36
C GLN A 179 33.39 -0.04 -3.62
N GLN A 180 33.66 -0.40 -4.87
CA GLN A 180 34.57 -1.52 -5.15
C GLN A 180 35.99 -1.06 -4.79
N GLY A 181 36.36 -1.29 -3.54
CA GLY A 181 37.74 -1.25 -3.06
C GLY A 181 38.43 -2.59 -3.34
N CYS A 182 39.41 -2.53 -4.23
CA CYS A 182 40.59 -3.38 -4.39
C CYS A 182 40.87 -4.40 -3.25
N ALA A 183 41.00 -5.70 -3.60
CA ALA A 183 42.00 -6.60 -3.01
C ALA A 183 42.17 -7.91 -3.81
N THR A 184 43.23 -7.92 -4.62
CA THR A 184 44.30 -8.94 -4.67
C THR A 184 44.02 -10.39 -5.10
N ALA A 185 44.63 -10.69 -6.26
CA ALA A 185 45.08 -11.97 -6.81
C ALA A 185 45.29 -13.15 -5.84
N PHE A 186 44.77 -14.32 -6.21
CA PHE A 186 45.32 -15.61 -5.81
C PHE A 186 45.61 -16.45 -7.07
N ARG A 187 46.89 -16.75 -7.26
CA ARG A 187 47.46 -17.52 -8.38
C ARG A 187 46.94 -18.97 -8.35
N LYS A 188 46.59 -19.51 -9.52
CA LYS A 188 46.48 -20.96 -9.72
C LYS A 188 47.89 -21.53 -9.94
N SER A 189 48.35 -22.38 -9.03
CA SER A 189 49.45 -23.31 -9.27
C SER A 189 48.89 -24.70 -9.56
N ALA A 190 49.36 -25.27 -10.67
CA ALA A 190 49.09 -26.63 -11.11
C ALA A 190 49.63 -27.68 -10.13
N SER A 191 49.00 -28.85 -10.09
CA SER A 191 49.73 -30.10 -9.91
C SER A 191 48.92 -31.26 -10.50
N SER A 192 49.52 -31.81 -11.55
CA SER A 192 49.25 -33.06 -12.25
C SER A 192 49.34 -34.26 -11.31
N ARG A 193 48.49 -35.27 -11.55
CA ARG A 193 48.64 -36.61 -10.98
C ARG A 193 48.40 -37.63 -12.10
N THR A 194 49.49 -38.00 -12.76
CA THR A 194 49.76 -39.31 -13.38
C THR A 194 51.23 -39.59 -13.16
#